data_AF-A0A1E7GWC2-F1
#
_entry.id   AF-A0A1E7GWC2-F1
#
_cell.length_a   1.000
_cell.length_b   1.000
_cell.length_c   1.000
_cell.angle_alpha   90.00
_cell.angle_beta   90.00
_cell.angle_gamma   90.00
#
_symmetry.space_group_name_H-M   'P 1'
#
loop_
_entity.id
_entity.type
_entity.pdbx_description
1 polymer ?
#
loop_
_entity_poly.entity_id
_entity_poly.type
_entity_poly.pdbx_seq_one_letter_code
_entity_poly.pdbx_strand_id
1 'polypeptide(L)'
;MTHNVITGTTSSVMVRRTCLDRVGLFDELMSTCEDLDLFRRLARYYEFYKIDLPLVKFRIHGDNTQHNDGAMAKGWEITIRKISEDTPPDFEYYKNQAIIRNLSQIARLYKDDGRLYRFFSFCIKAVFHRHNWILRYGFWYDLARLTLRKAKMRVYECRVRNG
;
A
#
# COMPACT_ATOMS: atom_id res chain seq x y z
N MET A 1 13.95 2.57 18.24
CA MET A 1 14.11 3.29 16.96
C MET A 1 13.18 2.65 15.95
N THR A 2 11.98 3.20 15.78
CA THR A 2 11.00 2.68 14.82
C THR A 2 11.49 3.00 13.42
N HIS A 3 11.84 1.97 12.65
CA HIS A 3 12.11 2.09 11.22
C HIS A 3 10.85 2.64 10.54
N ASN A 4 10.84 3.96 10.31
CA ASN A 4 9.90 4.61 9.42
C ASN A 4 10.24 4.17 8.00
N VAL A 5 9.80 2.96 7.64
CA VAL A 5 9.75 2.55 6.24
C VAL A 5 8.56 3.28 5.64
N ILE A 6 8.77 4.54 5.26
CA ILE A 6 7.84 5.26 4.40
C ILE A 6 8.07 4.72 2.99
N THR A 7 7.39 3.62 2.66
CA THR A 7 7.35 3.11 1.29
C THR A 7 6.69 4.14 0.38
N GLY A 8 7.50 4.89 -0.38
CA GLY A 8 7.05 5.54 -1.62
C GLY A 8 6.64 7.01 -1.51
N THR A 9 7.40 7.88 -0.83
CA THR A 9 7.25 9.32 -1.08
C THR A 9 8.01 9.69 -2.35
N THR A 10 7.41 10.48 -3.24
CA THR A 10 8.12 11.16 -4.34
C THR A 10 9.37 11.91 -3.88
N SER A 11 9.38 12.40 -2.64
CA SER A 11 10.52 13.12 -2.05
C SER A 11 11.82 12.30 -1.97
N SER A 12 11.77 10.97 -2.09
CA SER A 12 12.94 10.08 -2.00
C SER A 12 13.31 9.40 -3.32
N VAL A 13 12.71 9.81 -4.44
CA VAL A 13 12.90 9.18 -5.74
C VAL A 13 13.44 10.20 -6.73
N MET A 14 14.46 9.82 -7.49
CA MET A 14 14.94 10.57 -8.65
C MET A 14 14.70 9.76 -9.91
N VAL A 15 14.14 10.40 -10.93
CA VAL A 15 13.85 9.78 -12.23
C VAL A 15 14.47 10.62 -13.32
N ARG A 16 15.15 9.99 -14.29
CA ARG A 16 15.67 10.71 -15.46
C ARG A 16 14.50 11.23 -16.29
N ARG A 17 14.61 12.46 -16.80
CA ARG A 17 13.58 13.06 -17.66
C ARG A 17 13.19 12.15 -18.83
N THR A 18 14.16 11.53 -19.48
CA THR A 18 13.93 10.61 -20.60
C THR A 18 13.10 9.38 -20.22
N CYS A 19 13.10 8.95 -18.96
CA CYS A 19 12.22 7.89 -18.49
C CYS A 19 10.77 8.38 -18.40
N LEU A 20 10.55 9.63 -17.96
CA LEU A 20 9.22 10.25 -17.89
C LEU A 20 8.67 10.54 -19.30
N ASP A 21 9.53 10.98 -20.23
CA ASP A 21 9.14 11.19 -21.63
C ASP A 21 8.60 9.90 -22.27
N ARG A 22 9.10 8.73 -21.84
CA ARG A 22 8.63 7.42 -22.31
C ARG A 22 7.31 6.98 -21.68
N VAL A 23 7.16 7.14 -20.37
CA VAL A 23 6.03 6.54 -19.64
C VAL A 23 4.88 7.50 -19.36
N GLY A 24 5.08 8.80 -19.58
CA GLY A 24 4.15 9.87 -19.24
C GLY A 24 4.28 10.35 -17.79
N LEU A 25 3.62 11.47 -17.50
CA LEU A 25 3.60 12.10 -16.18
C LEU A 25 2.55 11.46 -15.24
N PHE A 26 2.19 12.13 -14.15
CA PHE A 26 1.10 11.69 -13.28
C PHE A 26 -0.25 11.69 -13.99
N ASP A 27 -1.14 10.81 -13.54
CA ASP A 27 -2.54 10.84 -13.95
C ASP A 27 -3.28 11.86 -13.08
N GLU A 28 -3.57 13.03 -13.64
CA GLU A 28 -4.24 14.14 -12.94
C GLU A 28 -5.67 13.81 -12.49
N LEU A 29 -6.26 12.72 -13.00
CA LEU A 29 -7.57 12.22 -12.54
C LEU A 29 -7.46 11.49 -11.19
N MET A 30 -6.24 11.13 -10.76
CA MET A 30 -5.98 10.51 -9.46
C MET A 30 -5.56 11.58 -8.45
N SER A 31 -6.42 11.81 -7.45
CA SER A 31 -6.11 12.73 -6.34
C SER A 31 -5.19 12.12 -5.27
N THR A 32 -5.00 10.79 -5.30
CA THR A 32 -4.12 10.04 -4.40
C THR A 32 -3.60 8.80 -5.12
N CYS A 33 -2.46 8.28 -4.67
CA CYS A 33 -1.79 7.10 -5.24
C CYS A 33 -1.29 7.28 -6.69
N GLU A 34 -1.24 8.51 -7.18
CA GLU A 34 -0.67 8.91 -8.48
C GLU A 34 0.80 8.48 -8.61
N ASP A 35 1.56 8.56 -7.51
CA ASP A 35 2.95 8.10 -7.42
C ASP A 35 3.07 6.59 -7.68
N LEU A 36 2.13 5.80 -7.13
CA LEU A 36 2.13 4.35 -7.32
C LEU A 36 1.80 3.96 -8.76
N ASP A 37 0.89 4.69 -9.40
CA ASP A 37 0.60 4.50 -10.82
C ASP A 37 1.82 4.81 -11.68
N LEU A 38 2.52 5.91 -11.40
CA LEU A 38 3.74 6.28 -12.10
C LEU A 38 4.84 5.22 -11.93
N PHE A 39 5.09 4.77 -10.71
CA PHE A 39 6.12 3.75 -10.46
C PHE A 39 5.80 2.41 -11.12
N ARG A 40 4.51 2.02 -11.15
CA ARG A 40 4.06 0.83 -11.89
C ARG A 40 4.37 0.94 -13.39
N ARG A 41 4.17 2.11 -13.99
CA ARG A 41 4.50 2.36 -15.40
C ARG A 41 6.00 2.36 -15.66
N LEU A 42 6.78 2.97 -14.76
CA LEU A 42 8.26 2.94 -14.83
C LEU A 42 8.81 1.52 -14.72
N ALA A 43 8.26 0.70 -13.81
CA ALA A 43 8.69 -0.69 -13.57
C ALA A 43 8.57 -1.61 -14.78
N ARG A 44 7.79 -1.23 -15.80
CA ARG A 44 7.68 -1.99 -17.06
C ARG A 44 8.89 -1.86 -17.95
N TYR A 45 9.64 -0.77 -17.82
CA TYR A 45 10.70 -0.41 -18.76
C TYR A 45 12.05 -0.23 -18.08
N TYR A 46 12.07 -0.09 -16.75
CA TYR A 46 13.25 0.27 -15.99
C TYR A 46 13.32 -0.49 -14.67
N GLU A 47 14.55 -0.79 -14.25
CA GLU A 47 14.84 -1.32 -12.92
C GLU A 47 14.95 -0.18 -11.90
N PHE A 48 14.61 -0.47 -10.65
CA PHE A 48 14.75 0.47 -9.54
C PHE A 48 16.00 0.16 -8.75
N TYR A 49 16.85 1.16 -8.55
CA TYR A 49 18.01 1.06 -7.66
C TYR A 49 17.71 1.75 -6.33
N LYS A 50 17.92 1.02 -5.23
CA LYS A 50 17.74 1.54 -3.86
C LYS A 50 19.09 1.97 -3.30
N ILE A 51 19.17 3.20 -2.80
CA ILE A 51 20.29 3.66 -1.97
C ILE A 51 19.91 3.41 -0.51
N ASP A 52 20.67 2.59 0.21
CA ASP A 52 20.39 2.24 1.61
C ASP A 52 20.96 3.27 2.60
N LEU A 53 20.65 4.55 2.34
CA LEU A 53 21.05 5.67 3.19
C LEU A 53 19.84 6.59 3.46
N PRO A 54 19.75 7.19 4.66
CA PRO A 54 18.68 8.14 4.98
C PRO A 54 18.95 9.49 4.28
N LEU A 55 18.47 9.65 3.05
CA LEU A 55 18.71 10.85 2.22
C LEU A 55 17.66 11.95 2.38
N VAL A 56 16.53 11.67 3.02
CA VAL A 56 15.38 12.59 3.10
C VAL A 56 14.93 12.76 4.55
N LYS A 57 14.68 14.01 4.95
CA LYS A 57 14.01 14.34 6.21
C LYS A 57 12.56 14.70 5.89
N PHE A 58 11.62 13.89 6.37
CA PHE A 58 10.19 14.12 6.19
C PHE A 58 9.61 14.82 7.43
N ARG A 59 8.80 15.86 7.23
CA ARG A 59 8.11 16.57 8.31
C ARG A 59 6.70 15.99 8.50
N ILE A 60 6.35 15.66 9.73
CA ILE A 60 5.02 15.19 10.09
C ILE A 60 4.34 16.28 10.92
N HIS A 61 3.16 16.73 10.50
CA HIS A 61 2.31 17.65 11.26
C HIS A 61 0.84 17.19 11.18
N GLY A 62 0.00 17.65 12.12
CA GLY A 62 -1.39 17.19 12.27
C GLY A 62 -2.28 17.43 11.05
N ASP A 63 -1.98 18.46 10.26
CA ASP A 63 -2.73 18.79 9.04
C ASP A 63 -2.19 18.13 7.77
N ASN A 64 -1.36 17.09 7.87
CA ASN A 64 -0.86 16.41 6.68
C ASN A 64 -2.02 15.83 5.85
N THR A 65 -1.99 16.04 4.55
CA THR A 65 -3.02 15.61 3.57
C THR A 65 -3.29 14.09 3.59
N GLN A 66 -2.40 13.31 4.21
CA GLN A 66 -2.55 11.87 4.41
C GLN A 66 -3.70 11.46 5.34
N HIS A 67 -4.43 12.41 5.94
CA HIS A 67 -5.56 12.14 6.84
C HIS A 67 -6.94 12.05 6.16
N ASN A 68 -7.03 12.08 4.83
CA ASN A 68 -8.30 11.82 4.12
C ASN A 68 -8.42 10.35 3.72
N ASP A 69 -8.83 9.51 4.67
CA ASP A 69 -9.00 8.06 4.49
C ASP A 69 -9.95 7.72 3.32
N GLY A 70 -10.96 8.55 3.08
CA GLY A 70 -11.91 8.36 1.99
C GLY A 70 -11.29 8.59 0.60
N ALA A 71 -10.51 9.66 0.45
CA ALA A 71 -9.78 9.92 -0.80
C ALA A 71 -8.73 8.84 -1.05
N MET A 72 -7.99 8.45 0.00
CA MET A 72 -6.97 7.41 -0.08
C MET A 72 -7.57 6.04 -0.48
N ALA A 73 -8.71 5.66 0.11
CA ALA A 73 -9.41 4.43 -0.27
C ALA A 73 -9.79 4.42 -1.76
N LYS A 74 -10.27 5.55 -2.30
CA LYS A 74 -10.58 5.69 -3.74
C LYS A 74 -9.31 5.55 -4.61
N GLY A 75 -8.19 6.16 -4.21
CA GLY A 75 -6.92 6.03 -4.93
C GLY A 75 -6.44 4.58 -5.03
N TRP A 76 -6.55 3.82 -3.93
CA TRP A 76 -6.26 2.39 -3.93
C TRP A 76 -7.23 1.57 -4.80
N GLU A 77 -8.52 1.90 -4.81
CA GLU A 77 -9.51 1.24 -5.69
C GLU A 77 -9.18 1.46 -7.17
N ILE A 78 -8.85 2.69 -7.56
CA ILE A 78 -8.40 3.01 -8.94
C ILE A 78 -7.14 2.22 -9.28
N THR A 79 -6.19 2.15 -8.35
CA THR A 79 -4.93 1.39 -8.53
C THR A 79 -5.21 -0.10 -8.77
N ILE A 80 -6.11 -0.71 -7.99
CA ILE A 80 -6.52 -2.12 -8.18
C ILE A 80 -7.14 -2.33 -9.56
N ARG A 81 -8.01 -1.41 -10.00
CA ARG A 81 -8.63 -1.48 -11.33
C ARG A 81 -7.57 -1.46 -12.43
N LYS A 82 -6.66 -0.48 -12.39
CA LYS A 82 -5.56 -0.37 -13.36
C LYS A 82 -4.65 -1.60 -13.37
N ILE A 83 -4.32 -2.16 -12.21
CA ILE A 83 -3.55 -3.43 -12.11
C ILE A 83 -4.34 -4.57 -12.76
N SER A 84 -5.65 -4.65 -12.53
CA SER A 84 -6.47 -5.73 -13.07
C SER A 84 -6.53 -5.70 -14.61
N GLU A 85 -6.66 -4.50 -15.18
CA GLU A 85 -6.85 -4.25 -16.61
C GLU A 85 -5.55 -4.25 -17.42
N ASP A 86 -4.47 -3.70 -16.86
CA ASP A 86 -3.27 -3.33 -17.59
C ASP A 86 -2.04 -3.95 -16.90
N THR A 87 -2.06 -5.25 -16.59
CA THR A 87 -0.86 -5.99 -16.16
C THR A 87 -0.23 -6.68 -17.36
N PRO A 88 1.05 -6.39 -17.71
CA PRO A 88 1.75 -7.13 -18.76
C PRO A 88 1.96 -8.60 -18.38
N PRO A 89 2.04 -9.52 -19.36
CA PRO A 89 2.22 -10.96 -19.10
C PRO A 89 3.39 -11.29 -18.16
N ASP A 90 4.51 -10.57 -18.30
CA ASP A 90 5.71 -10.75 -17.48
C ASP A 90 5.48 -10.49 -15.98
N PHE A 91 4.45 -9.70 -15.63
CA PHE A 91 4.09 -9.35 -14.26
C PHE A 91 2.84 -10.08 -13.75
N GLU A 92 2.25 -10.97 -14.53
CA GLU A 92 0.98 -11.65 -14.18
C GLU A 92 1.10 -12.44 -12.87
N TYR A 93 2.28 -13.03 -12.61
CA TYR A 93 2.58 -13.72 -11.35
C TYR A 93 2.39 -12.81 -10.11
N TYR A 94 2.77 -11.53 -10.22
CA TYR A 94 2.69 -10.57 -9.12
C TYR A 94 1.33 -9.87 -9.01
N LYS A 95 0.48 -9.97 -10.04
CA LYS A 95 -0.82 -9.28 -10.13
C LYS A 95 -1.69 -9.51 -8.90
N ASN A 96 -1.94 -10.77 -8.56
CA ASN A 96 -2.76 -11.12 -7.40
C ASN A 96 -2.13 -10.63 -6.09
N GLN A 97 -0.80 -10.75 -5.95
CA GLN A 97 -0.10 -10.26 -4.76
C GLN A 97 -0.22 -8.75 -4.61
N ALA A 98 -0.13 -8.00 -5.72
CA ALA A 98 -0.33 -6.56 -5.74
C ALA A 98 -1.76 -6.22 -5.34
N ILE A 99 -2.78 -6.82 -5.98
CA ILE A 99 -4.20 -6.59 -5.65
C ILE A 99 -4.48 -6.86 -4.16
N ILE A 100 -3.99 -7.97 -3.61
CA ILE A 100 -4.15 -8.32 -2.19
C ILE A 100 -3.52 -7.26 -1.27
N ARG A 101 -2.31 -6.79 -1.60
CA ARG A 101 -1.64 -5.73 -0.83
C ARG A 101 -2.45 -4.44 -0.83
N ASN A 102 -2.96 -4.01 -1.98
CA ASN A 102 -3.79 -2.81 -2.11
C ASN A 102 -5.12 -2.97 -1.34
N LEU A 103 -5.83 -4.11 -1.47
CA LEU A 103 -7.06 -4.40 -0.72
C LEU A 103 -6.81 -4.37 0.80
N SER A 104 -5.67 -4.88 1.24
CA SER A 104 -5.27 -4.87 2.66
C SER A 104 -4.94 -3.46 3.18
N GLN A 105 -4.56 -2.51 2.29
CA GLN A 105 -4.41 -1.10 2.66
C GLN A 105 -5.77 -0.45 2.87
N ILE A 106 -6.71 -0.65 1.93
CA ILE A 106 -8.08 -0.14 2.04
C ILE A 106 -8.77 -0.66 3.30
N ALA A 107 -8.64 -1.95 3.60
CA ALA A 107 -9.20 -2.54 4.81
C ALA A 107 -8.67 -1.82 6.07
N ARG A 108 -7.37 -1.53 6.15
CA ARG A 108 -6.77 -0.82 7.29
C ARG A 108 -7.35 0.57 7.49
N LEU A 109 -7.53 1.35 6.43
CA LEU A 109 -8.15 2.68 6.51
C LEU A 109 -9.55 2.59 7.14
N TYR A 110 -10.40 1.69 6.65
CA TYR A 110 -11.74 1.51 7.22
C TYR A 110 -11.76 0.97 8.64
N LYS A 111 -10.73 0.22 9.06
CA LYS A 111 -10.59 -0.24 10.44
C LYS A 111 -10.27 0.93 11.38
N ASP A 112 -9.38 1.81 10.97
CA ASP A 112 -8.97 2.95 11.80
C ASP A 112 -10.08 4.04 11.84
N ASP A 113 -10.89 4.18 10.77
CA ASP A 113 -12.14 4.99 10.74
C ASP A 113 -13.33 4.33 11.48
N GLY A 114 -13.18 3.12 12.02
CA GLY A 114 -14.22 2.41 12.78
C GLY A 114 -15.34 1.75 11.95
N ARG A 115 -15.28 1.80 10.61
CA ARG A 115 -16.26 1.18 9.70
C ARG A 115 -16.00 -0.32 9.49
N LEU A 116 -16.32 -1.13 10.50
CA LEU A 116 -16.03 -2.57 10.51
C LEU A 116 -16.63 -3.35 9.34
N TYR A 117 -17.85 -3.01 8.88
CA TYR A 117 -18.47 -3.68 7.74
C TYR A 117 -17.62 -3.59 6.47
N ARG A 118 -17.09 -2.39 6.16
CA ARG A 118 -16.21 -2.18 5.01
C ARG A 118 -14.87 -2.88 5.22
N PHE A 119 -14.30 -2.82 6.43
CA PHE A 119 -13.09 -3.56 6.76
C PHE A 119 -13.22 -5.05 6.42
N PHE A 120 -14.27 -5.72 6.91
CA PHE A 120 -14.47 -7.15 6.64
C PHE A 120 -14.72 -7.44 5.16
N SER A 121 -15.50 -6.62 4.45
CA SER A 121 -15.77 -6.84 3.03
C SER A 121 -14.48 -6.78 2.18
N PHE A 122 -13.56 -5.85 2.47
CA PHE A 122 -12.26 -5.79 1.79
C PHE A 122 -11.31 -6.92 2.19
N CYS A 123 -11.33 -7.38 3.45
CA CYS A 123 -10.60 -8.60 3.85
C CYS A 123 -11.08 -9.83 3.09
N ILE A 124 -12.40 -10.00 2.96
CA ILE A 124 -13.01 -11.10 2.22
C ILE A 124 -12.60 -11.05 0.75
N LYS A 125 -12.69 -9.89 0.10
CA LYS A 125 -12.19 -9.69 -1.29
C LYS A 125 -10.72 -10.08 -1.45
N ALA A 126 -9.87 -9.72 -0.49
CA ALA A 126 -8.45 -10.06 -0.52
C ALA A 126 -8.20 -11.57 -0.43
N VAL A 127 -9.02 -12.30 0.33
CA VAL A 127 -8.91 -13.75 0.46
C VAL A 127 -9.34 -14.45 -0.84
N PHE A 128 -10.41 -14.00 -1.49
CA PHE A 128 -10.87 -14.59 -2.75
C PHE A 128 -9.88 -14.44 -3.91
N HIS A 129 -9.05 -13.39 -3.91
CA HIS A 129 -7.95 -13.25 -4.89
C HIS A 129 -6.76 -14.20 -4.65
N ARG A 130 -6.69 -14.91 -3.52
CA ARG A 130 -5.73 -16.01 -3.32
C ARG A 130 -6.31 -17.31 -3.88
N HIS A 131 -6.29 -17.46 -5.20
CA HIS A 131 -6.92 -18.59 -5.90
C HIS A 131 -6.38 -20.01 -5.54
N ASN A 132 -5.38 -20.16 -4.67
CA ASN A 132 -4.84 -21.47 -4.26
C ASN A 132 -5.15 -21.87 -2.80
N TRP A 133 -6.10 -21.22 -2.11
CA TRP A 133 -6.14 -21.24 -0.63
C TRP A 133 -7.36 -21.83 0.07
N ILE A 134 -8.52 -21.96 -0.57
CA ILE A 134 -9.71 -22.54 0.11
C ILE A 134 -9.46 -23.98 0.59
N LEU A 135 -8.50 -24.69 -0.01
CA LEU A 135 -8.19 -26.09 0.28
C LEU A 135 -6.99 -26.32 1.22
N ARG A 136 -6.32 -25.27 1.73
CA ARG A 136 -5.12 -25.43 2.60
C ARG A 136 -5.30 -24.68 3.91
N TYR A 137 -4.88 -25.30 5.03
CA TYR A 137 -4.99 -24.88 6.45
C TYR A 137 -4.66 -23.41 6.82
N GLY A 138 -4.20 -22.58 5.87
CA GLY A 138 -3.81 -21.19 6.11
C GLY A 138 -4.96 -20.18 6.15
N PHE A 139 -6.17 -20.48 5.66
CA PHE A 139 -7.28 -19.51 5.58
C PHE A 139 -7.51 -18.74 6.90
N TRP A 140 -7.65 -19.48 8.01
CA TRP A 140 -7.86 -18.89 9.33
C TRP A 140 -6.61 -18.15 9.83
N TYR A 141 -5.41 -18.61 9.49
CA TYR A 141 -4.15 -17.94 9.83
C TYR A 141 -4.00 -16.59 9.12
N ASP A 142 -4.34 -16.50 7.82
CA ASP A 142 -4.25 -15.25 7.07
C ASP A 142 -5.36 -14.27 7.43
N LEU A 143 -6.58 -14.76 7.67
CA LEU A 143 -7.66 -13.94 8.21
C LEU A 143 -7.28 -13.41 9.60
N ALA A 144 -6.74 -14.26 10.48
CA ALA A 144 -6.19 -13.86 11.78
C ALA A 144 -5.04 -12.86 11.63
N ARG A 145 -4.13 -13.03 10.66
CA ARG A 145 -3.02 -12.11 10.41
C ARG A 145 -3.50 -10.72 9.96
N LEU A 146 -4.54 -10.66 9.14
CA LEU A 146 -5.15 -9.40 8.68
C LEU A 146 -5.95 -8.71 9.79
N THR A 147 -6.52 -9.46 10.73
CA THR A 147 -7.40 -8.93 11.79
C THR A 147 -6.68 -8.65 13.12
N LEU A 148 -5.71 -9.48 13.53
CA LEU A 148 -5.12 -9.54 14.89
C LEU A 148 -3.73 -8.88 15.04
N ARG A 149 -3.16 -8.20 14.03
CA ARG A 149 -1.79 -7.65 14.11
C ARG A 149 -1.55 -6.58 15.22
N LYS A 150 -2.57 -6.20 16.02
CA LYS A 150 -2.50 -5.22 17.13
C LYS A 150 -2.26 -5.85 18.53
N ALA A 151 -1.73 -7.06 18.67
CA ALA A 151 -1.47 -7.64 20.00
C ALA A 151 -0.09 -7.31 20.63
N LYS A 152 0.90 -6.79 19.88
CA LYS A 152 2.28 -6.62 20.38
C LYS A 152 2.75 -5.18 20.68
N MET A 153 1.88 -4.18 20.57
CA MET A 153 2.22 -2.76 20.81
C MET A 153 1.43 -2.10 21.95
N ARG A 154 1.06 -2.83 23.00
CA ARG A 154 0.40 -2.23 24.18
C ARG A 154 1.09 -2.49 25.52
N VAL A 155 2.23 -3.19 25.53
CA VAL A 155 2.97 -3.49 26.77
C VAL A 155 4.14 -2.51 27.01
N TYR A 156 4.61 -1.79 25.98
CA TYR A 156 5.78 -0.91 26.12
C TYR A 156 5.46 0.53 26.59
N GLU A 157 4.22 1.00 26.47
CA GLU A 157 3.86 2.37 26.87
C GLU A 157 3.61 2.54 28.38
N CYS A 158 3.52 1.46 29.15
CA CYS A 158 3.31 1.54 30.60
C CYS A 158 4.62 1.65 31.41
N ARG A 159 5.81 1.53 30.77
CA ARG A 159 7.10 1.53 31.49
C ARG A 159 7.90 2.84 31.39
N VAL A 160 7.45 3.81 30.60
CA VAL A 160 8.21 5.07 30.35
C VAL A 160 7.60 6.27 31.09
N ARG A 161 6.61 6.07 31.98
CA ARG A 161 6.03 7.14 32.80
C ARG A 161 6.55 7.21 34.25
N ASN A 162 7.42 6.29 34.67
CA ASN A 162 8.02 6.27 36.02
C ASN A 162 9.54 6.06 35.94
N GLY A 163 10.26 7.02 35.37
CA GLY A 163 11.72 7.10 35.36
C GLY A 163 12.16 8.55 35.35
#